data_AF-W1JB63-F1
#
_entry.id   AF-W1JB63-F1
#
_cell.length_a   1.000
_cell.length_b   1.000
_cell.length_c   1.000
_cell.angle_alpha   90.00
_cell.angle_beta   90.00
_cell.angle_gamma   90.00
#
_symmetry.space_group_name_H-M   'P 1'
#
loop_
_entity.id
_entity.type
_entity.pdbx_description
1 polymer ?
#
loop_
_entity_poly.entity_id
_entity_poly.type
_entity_poly.pdbx_seq_one_letter_code
_entity_poly.pdbx_strand_id
1 'polypeptide(L)'
;MITGFDEARGAVRSFYRSEIDRYIAIDRSETRQTSTRRDPLIPRLRTARFLRLRTTSDTAVVGFQGKAAAIARQHQYGLTGSINALAQARYPRRELLGISEAEKVKLIEMIYHDLAGTV
;
A
#
# COMPACT_ATOMS: atom_id res chain seq x y z
N MET A 1 -45.85 -7.68 -10.36
CA MET A 1 -46.07 -6.87 -9.14
C MET A 1 -45.41 -7.62 -7.99
N ILE A 2 -44.60 -6.96 -7.17
CA ILE A 2 -43.87 -7.59 -6.05
C ILE A 2 -44.31 -6.89 -4.77
N THR A 3 -44.62 -7.64 -3.71
CA THR A 3 -44.95 -7.07 -2.40
C THR A 3 -43.67 -6.91 -1.58
N GLY A 4 -43.53 -5.77 -0.90
CA GLY A 4 -42.35 -5.47 -0.09
C GLY A 4 -42.65 -4.44 0.98
N PHE A 5 -41.78 -4.34 1.98
CA PHE A 5 -41.91 -3.35 3.05
C PHE A 5 -41.37 -1.99 2.58
N ASP A 6 -42.20 -0.94 2.61
CA ASP A 6 -41.84 0.43 2.29
C ASP A 6 -41.30 1.13 3.55
N GLU A 7 -39.97 1.29 3.67
CA GLU A 7 -39.34 1.88 4.85
C GLU A 7 -39.73 3.35 5.06
N ALA A 8 -39.97 4.11 3.98
CA ALA A 8 -40.34 5.53 4.06
C ALA A 8 -41.77 5.73 4.60
N ARG A 9 -42.62 4.72 4.47
CA ARG A 9 -44.01 4.76 4.97
C ARG A 9 -44.31 3.77 6.10
N GLY A 10 -43.36 2.91 6.45
CA GLY A 10 -43.49 1.94 7.54
C GLY A 10 -44.55 0.86 7.32
N ALA A 11 -44.87 0.51 6.07
CA ALA A 11 -45.95 -0.43 5.75
C ALA A 11 -45.64 -1.33 4.55
N VAL A 12 -46.24 -2.52 4.49
CA VAL A 12 -46.10 -3.43 3.33
C VAL A 12 -46.93 -2.90 2.16
N ARG A 13 -46.30 -2.75 1.00
CA ARG A 13 -46.92 -2.24 -0.22
C ARG A 13 -46.52 -3.08 -1.43
N SER A 14 -47.37 -3.04 -2.44
CA SER A 14 -47.08 -3.63 -3.74
C SER A 14 -46.32 -2.63 -4.61
N PHE A 15 -45.17 -3.03 -5.12
CA PHE A 15 -44.33 -2.25 -6.02
C PHE A 15 -44.31 -2.87 -7.42
N TYR A 16 -44.23 -2.01 -8.43
CA TYR A 16 -43.87 -2.44 -9.77
C TYR A 16 -42.36 -2.62 -9.88
N ARG A 17 -41.92 -3.53 -10.76
CA ARG A 17 -40.49 -3.82 -10.93
C ARG A 17 -39.68 -2.58 -11.28
N SER A 18 -40.25 -1.67 -12.07
CA SER A 18 -39.67 -0.37 -12.45
C SER A 18 -39.40 0.56 -11.26
N GLU A 19 -40.19 0.48 -10.18
CA GLU A 19 -40.05 1.36 -9.01
C GLU A 19 -38.93 0.91 -8.07
N ILE A 20 -38.60 -0.38 -8.10
CA ILE A 20 -37.58 -1.00 -7.23
C ILE A 20 -36.30 -1.36 -7.97
N ASP A 21 -36.25 -1.14 -9.29
CA ASP A 21 -35.13 -1.57 -10.12
C ASP A 21 -33.81 -0.93 -9.67
N ARG A 22 -33.83 0.36 -9.28
CA ARG A 22 -32.67 1.06 -8.72
C ARG A 22 -32.11 0.40 -7.46
N TYR A 23 -32.97 -0.21 -6.63
CA TYR A 23 -32.57 -0.83 -5.37
C TYR A 23 -32.15 -2.30 -5.53
N ILE A 24 -32.62 -2.96 -6.59
CA ILE A 24 -32.28 -4.35 -6.89
C ILE A 24 -31.06 -4.44 -7.83
N ALA A 25 -30.86 -3.42 -8.67
CA ALA A 25 -29.70 -3.35 -9.54
C ALA A 25 -28.44 -3.22 -8.70
N ILE A 26 -27.78 -4.36 -8.47
CA ILE A 26 -26.38 -4.39 -8.06
C ILE A 26 -25.61 -3.72 -9.20
N ASP A 27 -25.20 -2.48 -8.99
CA ASP A 27 -24.30 -1.81 -9.92
C ASP A 27 -22.97 -2.59 -9.92
N ARG A 28 -22.77 -3.37 -10.99
CA ARG A 28 -21.54 -4.12 -11.22
C ARG A 28 -20.47 -3.24 -11.87
N SER A 29 -20.76 -1.97 -12.17
CA SER A 29 -19.77 -1.05 -12.68
C SER A 29 -18.82 -0.66 -11.53
N GLU A 30 -17.65 -1.31 -11.51
CA GLU A 30 -16.56 -0.87 -10.65
C GLU A 30 -16.17 0.54 -11.08
N THR A 31 -16.57 1.55 -10.30
CA THR A 31 -15.98 2.89 -10.45
C THR A 31 -14.51 2.80 -10.06
N ARG A 32 -13.62 2.57 -11.02
CA ARG A 32 -12.17 2.61 -10.82
C ARG A 32 -11.74 4.05 -10.61
N GLN A 33 -11.75 4.49 -9.36
CA GLN A 33 -11.07 5.70 -8.94
C GLN A 33 -9.56 5.44 -8.85
N THR A 34 -8.83 5.65 -9.94
CA THR A 34 -7.36 5.71 -9.91
C THR A 34 -6.93 7.05 -9.35
N SER A 35 -6.80 7.15 -8.02
CA SER A 35 -6.12 8.27 -7.37
C SER A 35 -4.66 7.90 -7.09
N THR A 36 -3.73 8.72 -7.57
CA THR A 36 -2.32 8.61 -7.17
C THR A 36 -2.20 9.11 -5.74
N ARG A 37 -2.19 8.19 -4.78
CA ARG A 37 -1.86 8.51 -3.38
C ARG A 37 -0.37 8.83 -3.28
N ARG A 38 -0.04 10.07 -2.91
CA ARG A 38 1.34 10.50 -2.62
C ARG A 38 1.80 10.07 -1.23
N ASP A 39 0.88 9.61 -0.38
CA ASP A 39 1.20 9.22 0.98
C ASP A 39 2.07 7.96 1.01
N PRO A 40 3.03 7.90 1.95
CA PRO A 40 3.81 6.69 2.17
C PRO A 40 2.89 5.53 2.56
N LEU A 41 3.11 4.36 1.98
CA LEU A 41 2.26 3.19 2.17
C LEU A 41 2.17 2.75 3.64
N ILE A 42 3.26 2.89 4.40
CA ILE A 42 3.33 2.50 5.81
C ILE A 42 4.02 3.62 6.61
N PRO A 43 3.29 4.69 6.98
CA PRO A 43 3.88 5.89 7.60
C PRO A 43 4.56 5.62 8.94
N ARG A 44 4.14 4.56 9.66
CA ARG A 44 4.74 4.17 10.94
C ARG A 44 6.03 3.38 10.76
N LEU A 45 6.10 2.51 9.76
CA LEU A 45 7.22 1.58 9.57
C LEU A 45 8.52 2.33 9.24
N ARG A 46 8.44 3.50 8.58
CA ARG A 46 9.62 4.35 8.30
C ARG A 46 10.24 5.04 9.53
N THR A 47 9.60 4.96 10.70
CA THR A 47 10.11 5.65 11.90
C THR A 47 11.27 4.89 12.56
N ALA A 48 12.18 5.61 13.22
CA ALA A 48 13.34 5.04 13.89
C ALA A 48 13.00 3.92 14.89
N ARG A 49 11.80 3.95 15.48
CA ARG A 49 11.30 2.92 16.39
C ARG A 49 11.30 1.50 15.79
N PHE A 50 11.08 1.39 14.47
CA PHE A 50 11.04 0.10 13.78
C PHE A 50 12.35 -0.26 13.09
N LEU A 51 13.26 0.70 12.98
CA LEU A 51 14.61 0.46 12.46
C LEU A 51 15.47 -0.17 13.55
N ARG A 52 16.20 -1.21 13.17
CA ARG A 52 17.15 -1.92 14.01
C ARG A 52 18.50 -1.89 13.33
N LEU A 53 19.46 -1.36 14.06
CA LEU A 53 20.86 -1.36 13.67
C LEU A 53 21.48 -2.69 14.09
N ARG A 54 22.26 -3.28 13.19
CA ARG A 54 23.23 -4.34 13.49
C ARG A 54 24.58 -3.87 13.00
N THR A 55 25.58 -3.94 13.86
CA THR A 55 26.95 -3.54 13.55
C THR A 55 27.90 -4.70 13.76
N THR A 56 28.94 -4.72 12.95
CA THR A 56 30.14 -5.55 13.03
C THR A 56 31.34 -4.59 12.98
N SER A 57 32.57 -5.06 13.20
CA SER A 57 33.80 -4.26 13.04
C SER A 57 33.86 -3.52 11.71
N ASP A 58 33.42 -4.17 10.63
CA ASP A 58 33.62 -3.66 9.26
C ASP A 58 32.31 -3.23 8.58
N THR A 59 31.15 -3.45 9.21
CA THR A 59 29.85 -3.25 8.56
C THR A 59 28.79 -2.73 9.51
N ALA A 60 27.96 -1.81 9.04
CA ALA A 60 26.74 -1.39 9.73
C ALA A 60 25.53 -1.61 8.81
N VAL A 61 24.52 -2.32 9.31
CA VAL A 61 23.28 -2.61 8.59
C VAL A 61 22.10 -2.08 9.38
N VAL A 62 21.27 -1.27 8.74
CA VAL A 62 19.99 -0.81 9.29
C VAL A 62 18.87 -1.53 8.56
N GLY A 63 17.97 -2.16 9.31
CA GLY A 63 16.84 -2.88 8.73
C GLY A 63 15.69 -3.06 9.72
N PHE A 64 14.74 -3.91 9.34
CA PHE A 64 13.61 -4.27 10.20
C PHE A 64 13.85 -5.62 10.88
N GLN A 65 13.15 -5.89 11.98
CA GLN A 65 13.15 -7.21 12.64
C GLN A 65 11.72 -7.68 12.96
N GLY A 66 11.57 -8.99 13.19
CA GLY A 66 10.29 -9.61 13.57
C GLY A 66 9.15 -9.29 12.60
N LYS A 67 7.99 -8.90 13.16
CA LYS A 67 6.78 -8.59 12.38
C LYS A 67 6.98 -7.42 11.40
N ALA A 68 7.76 -6.42 11.78
CA ALA A 68 8.08 -5.28 10.91
C ALA A 68 8.86 -5.74 9.66
N ALA A 69 9.80 -6.67 9.82
CA ALA A 69 10.53 -7.26 8.70
C ALA A 69 9.65 -8.14 7.81
N ALA A 70 8.71 -8.89 8.40
CA ALA A 70 7.76 -9.68 7.64
C ALA A 70 6.90 -8.80 6.73
N ILE A 71 6.32 -7.73 7.29
CA ILE A 71 5.52 -6.75 6.54
C ILE A 71 6.37 -6.10 5.45
N ALA A 72 7.55 -5.58 5.79
CA ALA A 72 8.44 -4.94 4.82
C ALA A 72 8.76 -5.86 3.63
N ARG A 73 9.11 -7.13 3.89
CA ARG A 73 9.42 -8.11 2.84
C ARG A 73 8.21 -8.44 1.98
N GLN A 74 7.05 -8.65 2.59
CA GLN A 74 5.83 -8.98 1.86
C GLN A 74 5.46 -7.87 0.85
N HIS A 75 5.59 -6.62 1.28
CA HIS A 75 5.34 -5.46 0.44
C HIS A 75 6.44 -5.20 -0.59
N GLN A 76 7.71 -5.41 -0.25
CA GLN A 76 8.83 -5.15 -1.16
C GLN A 76 8.85 -6.17 -2.31
N TYR A 77 8.75 -7.46 -1.96
CA TYR A 77 8.88 -8.54 -2.93
C TYR A 77 7.56 -8.97 -3.56
N GLY A 78 6.43 -8.36 -3.17
CA GLY A 78 5.12 -8.69 -3.71
C GLY A 78 4.63 -10.08 -3.29
N LEU A 79 4.90 -10.46 -2.04
CA LEU A 79 4.50 -11.74 -1.49
C LEU A 79 3.03 -11.72 -1.07
N THR A 80 2.48 -12.91 -0.87
CA THR A 80 1.17 -13.09 -0.25
C THR A 80 1.26 -12.94 1.25
N GLY A 81 0.23 -12.37 1.86
CA GLY A 81 0.07 -12.48 3.30
C GLY A 81 -1.27 -11.98 3.79
N SER A 82 -1.46 -12.18 5.09
CA SER A 82 -2.75 -12.07 5.75
C SER A 82 -3.15 -10.62 6.00
N ILE A 83 -4.35 -10.26 5.55
CA ILE A 83 -5.02 -9.00 5.92
C ILE A 83 -5.73 -9.20 7.26
N ASN A 84 -6.41 -10.33 7.41
CA ASN A 84 -7.07 -10.78 8.64
C ASN A 84 -7.09 -12.32 8.68
N ALA A 85 -7.74 -12.89 9.71
CA ALA A 85 -7.79 -14.34 9.91
C ALA A 85 -8.40 -15.13 8.74
N LEU A 86 -9.24 -14.49 7.90
CA LEU A 86 -10.00 -15.14 6.84
C LEU A 86 -9.54 -14.74 5.44
N ALA A 87 -8.66 -13.74 5.32
CA ALA A 87 -8.30 -13.15 4.03
C ALA A 87 -6.79 -12.95 3.88
N GLN A 88 -6.29 -13.33 2.70
CA GLN A 88 -4.93 -13.07 2.25
C GLN A 88 -4.97 -12.25 0.96
N ALA A 89 -3.96 -11.41 0.76
CA ALA A 89 -3.75 -10.70 -0.49
C ALA A 89 -2.32 -10.87 -0.98
N ARG A 90 -2.19 -10.98 -2.30
CA ARG A 90 -0.90 -10.87 -2.99
C ARG A 90 -0.63 -9.40 -3.27
N TYR A 91 0.48 -8.89 -2.77
CA TYR A 91 0.85 -7.49 -3.01
C TYR A 91 1.62 -7.31 -4.32
N PRO A 92 1.54 -6.12 -4.95
CA PRO A 92 2.41 -5.79 -6.06
C PRO A 92 3.87 -5.70 -5.58
N ARG A 93 4.80 -6.26 -6.35
CA ARG A 93 6.24 -6.12 -6.13
C ARG A 93 6.63 -4.66 -6.31
N ARG A 94 7.45 -4.15 -5.40
CA ARG A 94 8.01 -2.79 -5.47
C ARG A 94 9.45 -2.89 -5.97
N GLU A 95 9.61 -2.67 -7.25
CA GLU A 95 10.95 -2.61 -7.85
C GLU A 95 11.66 -1.36 -7.36
N LEU A 96 12.92 -1.52 -6.96
CA LEU A 96 13.76 -0.37 -6.68
C LEU A 96 14.06 0.27 -8.04
N LEU A 97 13.67 1.53 -8.20
CA LEU A 97 14.22 2.35 -9.27
C LEU A 97 15.71 2.44 -8.97
N GLY A 98 16.50 1.66 -9.70
CA GLY A 98 17.93 1.66 -9.57
C GLY A 98 18.48 3.06 -9.84
N ILE A 99 19.68 3.32 -9.32
CA ILE A 99 20.39 4.56 -9.61
C ILE A 99 20.77 4.51 -11.09
N SER A 100 20.36 5.52 -11.86
CA SER A 100 20.79 5.66 -13.25
C SER A 100 22.30 5.88 -13.33
N GLU A 101 22.92 5.57 -14.47
CA GLU A 101 24.37 5.81 -14.63
C GLU A 101 24.75 7.27 -14.37
N ALA A 102 23.90 8.22 -14.78
CA ALA A 102 24.11 9.66 -14.52
C ALA A 102 24.06 9.99 -13.01
N GLU A 103 23.12 9.42 -12.28
CA GLU A 103 23.02 9.60 -10.83
C GLU A 103 24.18 8.94 -10.09
N LYS A 104 24.72 7.81 -10.59
CA LYS A 104 25.91 7.17 -10.01
C LYS A 104 27.14 8.06 -10.14
N VAL A 105 27.38 8.62 -11.32
CA VAL A 105 28.52 9.55 -11.55
C VAL A 105 28.40 10.74 -10.62
N LYS A 106 27.22 11.35 -10.53
CA LYS A 106 26.97 12.47 -9.61
C LYS A 106 27.19 12.11 -8.14
N LEU A 107 26.77 10.92 -7.72
CA LEU A 107 26.98 10.43 -6.36
C LEU A 107 28.49 10.28 -6.06
N ILE A 108 29.25 9.73 -7.00
CA ILE A 108 30.71 9.58 -6.88
C ILE A 108 31.38 10.95 -6.80
N GLU A 109 30.99 11.91 -7.63
CA GLU A 109 31.50 13.28 -7.57
C GLU A 109 31.21 13.95 -6.22
N MET A 110 29.98 13.80 -5.69
CA MET A 110 29.62 14.33 -4.37
C MET A 110 30.46 13.71 -3.25
N ILE A 111 30.65 12.39 -3.28
CA ILE A 111 31.48 11.68 -2.30
C ILE A 111 32.94 12.14 -2.40
N TYR A 112 33.46 12.27 -3.63
CA TYR A 112 34.82 12.73 -3.85
C TYR A 112 35.03 14.15 -3.34
N HIS A 113 34.08 15.05 -3.59
CA HIS A 113 34.11 16.43 -3.11
C HIS A 113 34.11 16.51 -1.58
N ASP A 114 33.24 15.74 -0.92
CA ASP A 114 33.14 15.67 0.54
C ASP A 114 34.43 15.13 1.18
N LEU A 115 35.04 14.10 0.57
CA LEU A 115 36.29 13.51 1.03
C LEU A 115 37.53 14.36 0.72
N ALA A 116 37.53 15.09 -0.40
CA ALA A 116 38.66 15.91 -0.84
C ALA A 116 38.70 17.31 -0.20
N GLY A 117 37.65 17.71 0.53
CA GLY A 117 37.64 18.90 1.37
C GLY A 117 37.68 20.24 0.62
N THR A 118 37.37 20.27 -0.67
CA THR A 118 37.13 21.54 -1.37
C THR A 118 35.75 22.06 -1.00
N VAL A 119 35.67 23.29 -0.50
CA VAL A 119 34.43 24.04 -0.25
C VAL A 119 34.06 24.83 -1.50
#